data_AF-A0A956S0F2-F1
#
_entry.id   AF-A0A956S0F2-F1
#
_cell.length_a   1.000
_cell.length_b   1.000
_cell.length_c   1.000
_cell.angle_alpha   90.00
_cell.angle_beta   90.00
_cell.angle_gamma   90.00
#
_symmetry.space_group_name_H-M   'P 1'
#
loop_
_entity.id
_entity.type
_entity.pdbx_description
1 polymer ?
#
loop_
_entity_poly.entity_id
_entity_poly.type
_entity_poly.pdbx_seq_one_letter_code
_entity_poly.pdbx_strand_id
1 'polypeptide(L)'
;AHLKNMDRRAWWVAALASWGIALFEYLLQVPANRIGYTVLRLDQLKVLQEVIALAVFVPFSLLYMRKPLSWDYLWAGLCLLAAAWFMFRPQAGGTP
;
A
#
# COMPACT_ATOMS: atom_id res chain seq x y z
N ALA A 1 2.79 11.18 39.73
CA ALA A 1 1.62 10.92 38.86
C ALA A 1 1.47 12.04 37.82
N HIS A 2 2.25 12.01 36.72
CA HIS A 2 2.23 13.07 35.69
C HIS A 2 2.22 12.55 34.23
N LEU A 3 2.43 11.26 33.98
CA LEU A 3 2.52 10.70 32.62
C LEU A 3 1.21 10.07 32.09
N LYS A 4 0.14 10.06 32.88
CA LYS A 4 -1.11 9.32 32.56
C LYS A 4 -2.05 10.01 31.58
N ASN A 5 -1.75 11.24 31.14
CA ASN A 5 -2.63 12.04 30.27
C ASN A 5 -2.08 12.28 28.85
N MET A 6 -0.86 11.83 28.53
CA MET A 6 -0.28 12.02 27.18
C MET A 6 -0.63 10.89 26.20
N ASP A 7 -0.96 9.69 26.70
CA ASP A 7 -1.36 8.56 25.84
C ASP A 7 -2.72 8.77 25.17
N ARG A 8 -3.68 9.42 25.85
CA ARG A 8 -5.06 9.53 25.34
C ARG A 8 -5.20 10.54 24.18
N ARG A 9 -4.30 11.52 24.07
CA ARG A 9 -4.29 12.49 22.95
C ARG A 9 -3.61 11.92 21.71
N ALA A 10 -2.54 11.14 21.89
CA ALA A 10 -1.75 10.63 20.78
C ALA A 10 -2.50 9.60 19.93
N TRP A 11 -3.31 8.73 20.54
CA TRP A 11 -3.95 7.65 19.78
C TRP A 11 -5.06 8.12 18.84
N TRP A 12 -5.94 9.05 19.25
CA TRP A 12 -6.99 9.58 18.38
C TRP A 12 -6.39 10.37 17.21
N VAL A 13 -5.31 11.12 17.46
CA VAL A 13 -4.57 11.83 16.40
C VAL A 13 -3.95 10.84 15.43
N ALA A 14 -3.29 9.78 15.92
CA ALA A 14 -2.73 8.73 15.07
C ALA A 14 -3.82 7.98 14.27
N ALA A 15 -4.98 7.73 14.89
CA ALA A 15 -6.12 7.09 14.23
C ALA A 15 -6.69 7.99 13.12
N LEU A 16 -6.94 9.27 13.40
CA LEU A 16 -7.43 10.24 12.43
C LEU A 16 -6.43 10.48 11.29
N ALA A 17 -5.13 10.55 11.59
CA ALA A 17 -4.09 10.68 10.58
C ALA A 17 -4.03 9.43 9.67
N SER A 18 -4.07 8.22 10.26
CA SER A 18 -4.08 6.96 9.52
C SER A 18 -5.32 6.83 8.63
N TRP A 19 -6.50 7.19 9.14
CA TRP A 19 -7.73 7.22 8.37
C TRP A 19 -7.71 8.28 7.26
N GLY A 20 -7.13 9.45 7.52
CA GLY A 20 -6.95 10.49 6.50
C GLY A 20 -6.06 10.02 5.35
N ILE A 21 -4.96 9.32 5.65
CA ILE A 21 -4.08 8.75 4.63
C ILE A 21 -4.82 7.66 3.84
N ALA A 22 -5.50 6.73 4.51
CA ALA A 22 -6.27 5.68 3.85
C ALA A 22 -7.40 6.24 2.97
N LEU A 23 -8.08 7.30 3.41
CA LEU A 23 -9.09 7.99 2.62
C LEU A 23 -8.46 8.64 1.39
N PHE A 24 -7.33 9.33 1.53
CA PHE A 24 -6.63 9.95 0.40
C PHE A 24 -6.16 8.92 -0.61
N GLU A 25 -5.57 7.82 -0.15
CA GLU A 25 -5.20 6.68 -0.99
C GLU A 25 -6.40 6.15 -1.78
N TYR A 26 -7.54 5.95 -1.10
CA TYR A 26 -8.77 5.49 -1.75
C TYR A 26 -9.32 6.50 -2.77
N LEU A 27 -9.29 7.79 -2.44
CA LEU A 27 -9.72 8.86 -3.36
C LEU A 27 -8.89 8.93 -4.63
N LEU A 28 -7.60 8.58 -4.58
CA LEU A 28 -6.74 8.45 -5.76
C LEU A 28 -6.95 7.12 -6.48
N GLN A 29 -7.19 6.04 -5.74
CA GLN A 29 -7.42 4.70 -6.28
C GLN A 29 -8.68 4.65 -7.16
N VAL A 30 -9.79 5.28 -6.76
CA VAL A 30 -11.05 5.26 -7.54
C VAL A 30 -10.89 5.80 -8.97
N PRO A 31 -10.36 7.02 -9.21
CA PRO A 31 -10.12 7.52 -10.55
C PRO A 31 -9.00 6.75 -11.27
N ALA A 32 -7.93 6.36 -10.57
CA ALA A 32 -6.85 5.57 -11.14
C ALA A 32 -7.34 4.23 -11.68
N ASN A 33 -8.19 3.52 -10.94
CA ASN A 33 -8.81 2.29 -11.40
C ASN A 33 -9.72 2.55 -12.60
N ARG A 34 -10.58 3.59 -12.54
CA ARG A 34 -11.48 3.92 -13.66
C ARG A 34 -10.72 4.17 -14.97
N ILE A 35 -9.60 4.90 -14.92
CA ILE A 35 -8.75 5.14 -16.09
C ILE A 35 -7.98 3.87 -16.46
N GLY A 36 -7.39 3.20 -15.48
CA GLY A 36 -6.55 2.03 -15.67
C GLY A 36 -7.29 0.83 -16.27
N TYR A 37 -8.59 0.69 -16.02
CA TYR A 37 -9.44 -0.35 -16.62
C TYR A 37 -9.51 -0.31 -18.15
N THR A 38 -9.12 0.81 -18.77
CA THR A 38 -9.05 0.92 -20.23
C THR A 38 -7.84 0.19 -20.82
N VAL A 39 -6.84 -0.15 -20.00
CA VAL A 39 -5.55 -0.70 -20.43
C VAL A 39 -5.14 -1.95 -19.66
N LEU A 40 -5.59 -2.08 -18.41
CA LEU A 40 -5.24 -3.15 -17.48
C LEU A 40 -6.51 -3.83 -16.96
N ARG A 41 -6.37 -5.10 -16.58
CA ARG A 41 -7.45 -5.85 -15.95
C ARG A 41 -7.59 -5.51 -14.46
N LEU A 42 -8.74 -5.85 -13.87
CA LEU A 42 -9.01 -5.62 -12.44
C LEU A 42 -7.92 -6.22 -11.52
N ASP A 43 -7.51 -7.44 -11.81
CA ASP A 43 -6.50 -8.18 -11.05
C ASP A 43 -5.13 -7.50 -11.11
N GLN A 44 -4.75 -7.00 -12.29
CA GLN A 44 -3.50 -6.28 -12.51
C GLN A 44 -3.48 -4.93 -11.79
N LEU A 45 -4.60 -4.20 -11.83
CA LEU A 45 -4.76 -2.92 -11.13
C LEU A 45 -4.65 -3.11 -9.61
N LYS A 46 -5.24 -4.18 -9.07
CA LYS A 46 -5.15 -4.47 -7.65
C LYS A 46 -3.72 -4.75 -7.21
N VAL A 47 -2.97 -5.56 -7.97
CA VAL A 47 -1.56 -5.83 -7.63
C VAL A 47 -0.70 -4.58 -7.75
N LEU A 48 -0.91 -3.77 -8.79
CA LEU A 48 -0.22 -2.48 -8.93
C LEU A 48 -0.46 -1.58 -7.70
N GLN A 49 -1.69 -1.57 -7.20
CA GLN A 49 -2.03 -0.80 -6.01
C GLN A 49 -1.30 -1.30 -4.76
N GLU A 50 -1.25 -2.61 -4.51
CA GLU A 50 -0.52 -3.16 -3.35
C GLU A 50 0.98 -2.84 -3.42
N VAL A 51 1.55 -2.83 -4.63
CA VAL A 51 2.94 -2.39 -4.87
C VAL A 51 3.12 -0.92 -4.49
N ILE A 52 2.22 -0.03 -4.95
CA ILE A 52 2.27 1.40 -4.61
C ILE A 52 2.08 1.62 -3.11
N ALA A 53 1.13 0.94 -2.49
CA ALA A 53 0.84 1.03 -1.06
C ALA A 53 2.08 0.67 -0.23
N LEU A 54 2.74 -0.47 -0.54
CA LEU A 54 3.97 -0.86 0.14
C LEU A 54 5.12 0.12 -0.13
N ALA A 55 5.27 0.60 -1.37
CA ALA A 55 6.32 1.53 -1.76
C ALA A 55 6.21 2.90 -1.05
N VAL A 56 4.99 3.36 -0.75
CA VAL A 56 4.76 4.58 0.05
C VAL A 56 4.87 4.30 1.55
N PHE A 57 4.42 3.12 1.99
CA PHE A 57 4.43 2.74 3.40
C PHE A 57 5.86 2.52 3.96
N VAL A 58 6.78 1.96 3.17
CA VAL A 58 8.16 1.70 3.63
C VAL A 58 8.91 3.00 4.00
N PRO A 59 8.98 4.04 3.14
CA PRO A 59 9.53 5.34 3.51
C PRO A 59 8.82 5.99 4.69
N PHE A 60 7.49 5.88 4.77
CA PHE A 60 6.72 6.37 5.92
C PHE A 60 7.14 5.69 7.23
N SER A 61 7.29 4.35 7.23
CA SER A 61 7.74 3.58 8.38
C SER A 61 9.15 3.97 8.84
N LEU A 62 10.06 4.19 7.89
CA LEU A 62 11.44 4.59 8.18
C LEU A 62 11.55 6.03 8.68
N LEU A 63 10.92 6.98 8.00
CA LEU A 63 11.11 8.41 8.25
C LEU A 63 10.23 8.91 9.40
N TYR A 64 8.97 8.46 9.46
CA TYR A 64 8.00 8.95 10.45
C TYR A 64 7.97 8.07 11.71
N MET A 65 7.85 6.75 11.57
CA MET A 65 7.82 5.85 12.73
C MET A 65 9.20 5.54 13.31
N ARG A 66 10.29 5.89 12.61
CA ARG A 66 11.68 5.57 12.98
C ARG A 66 11.88 4.10 13.35
N LYS A 67 11.08 3.20 12.75
CA LYS A 67 11.28 1.76 12.91
C LYS A 67 12.44 1.34 12.00
N PRO A 68 13.37 0.51 12.49
CA PRO A 68 14.40 -0.05 11.63
C PRO A 68 13.75 -0.88 10.52
N LEU A 69 14.34 -0.83 9.31
CA LEU A 69 13.86 -1.63 8.19
C LEU A 69 14.03 -3.12 8.55
N SER A 70 12.92 -3.81 8.81
CA SER A 70 12.94 -5.27 8.94
C SER A 70 13.20 -5.91 7.59
N TRP A 71 13.92 -7.03 7.59
CA TRP A 71 14.04 -7.91 6.43
C TRP A 71 12.67 -8.38 5.90
N ASP A 72 11.63 -8.35 6.73
CA ASP A 72 10.26 -8.67 6.32
C ASP A 72 9.73 -7.76 5.21
N TYR A 73 10.12 -6.47 5.20
CA TYR A 73 9.72 -5.56 4.12
C TYR A 73 10.34 -5.95 2.78
N LEU A 74 11.59 -6.45 2.81
CA LEU A 74 12.27 -6.94 1.63
C LEU A 74 11.59 -8.22 1.10
N TRP A 75 11.26 -9.16 1.99
CA TRP A 75 10.54 -10.37 1.62
C TRP A 75 9.14 -10.08 1.10
N ALA A 76 8.40 -9.17 1.74
CA ALA A 76 7.10 -8.71 1.26
C ALA A 76 7.19 -8.07 -0.13
N GLY A 77 8.20 -7.23 -0.36
CA GLY A 77 8.48 -6.64 -1.67
C GLY A 77 8.77 -7.71 -2.73
N LEU A 78 9.60 -8.71 -2.41
CA LEU A 78 9.90 -9.81 -3.33
C LEU A 78 8.65 -10.63 -3.66
N CYS A 79 7.80 -10.92 -2.67
CA CYS A 79 6.53 -11.61 -2.88
C CYS A 79 5.59 -10.81 -3.79
N LEU A 80 5.52 -9.49 -3.61
CA LEU A 80 4.71 -8.63 -4.49
C LEU A 80 5.28 -8.55 -5.91
N LEU A 81 6.60 -8.54 -6.08
CA LEU A 81 7.23 -8.61 -7.40
C LEU A 81 6.89 -9.93 -8.10
N ALA A 82 6.90 -11.06 -7.37
CA ALA A 82 6.45 -12.34 -7.90
C ALA A 82 4.97 -12.29 -8.29
N ALA A 83 4.10 -11.74 -7.44
CA ALA A 83 2.68 -11.56 -7.75
C ALA A 83 2.46 -10.69 -9.00
N ALA A 84 3.19 -9.59 -9.13
CA ALA A 84 3.18 -8.75 -10.33
C ALA A 84 3.62 -9.54 -11.56
N TRP A 85 4.74 -10.28 -11.48
CA TRP A 85 5.16 -11.12 -12.60
C TRP A 85 4.08 -12.13 -13.02
N PHE A 86 3.43 -12.81 -12.06
CA PHE A 86 2.35 -13.76 -12.37
C PHE A 86 1.11 -13.12 -12.99
N MET A 87 0.74 -11.90 -12.58
CA MET A 87 -0.44 -11.19 -13.11
C MET A 87 -0.18 -10.50 -14.45
N PHE A 88 1.06 -10.06 -14.71
CA PHE A 88 1.43 -9.32 -15.91
C PHE A 88 2.10 -10.18 -16.99
N ARG A 89 2.45 -11.44 -16.70
CA ARG A 89 2.95 -12.36 -17.73
C ARG A 89 1.90 -12.62 -18.82
N PRO A 90 2.32 -12.78 -20.08
CA PRO A 90 1.45 -13.29 -21.13
C PRO A 90 0.86 -14.65 -20.70
N GLN A 91 -0.47 -14.79 -20.74
CA GLN A 91 -1.07 -16.10 -20.50
C GLN A 91 -0.77 -17.01 -21.70
N ALA A 92 0.06 -18.02 -21.49
CA ALA A 92 0.22 -19.12 -22.43
C ALA A 92 -1.09 -19.92 -22.48
N GLY A 93 -2.01 -19.55 -23.38
CA GLY A 93 -3.24 -20.33 -23.63
C GLY A 93 -4.51 -19.57 -24.01
N GLY A 94 -4.50 -18.24 -24.12
CA GLY A 94 -5.65 -17.50 -24.65
C GLY A 94 -5.58 -17.43 -26.17
N THR A 95 -6.43 -18.18 -26.86
CA THR A 95 -6.76 -17.85 -28.26
C THR A 95 -7.34 -16.43 -28.33
N PRO A 96 -7.10 -15.71 -29.45
CA PRO A 96 -7.40 -14.28 -29.57
C PRO A 96 -8.86 -13.91 -29.30
#